data_AF-A0A1S3WUB7-F1
#
_entry.id   AF-A0A1S3WUB7-F1
#
_cell.length_a   1.000
_cell.length_b   1.000
_cell.length_c   1.000
_cell.angle_alpha   90.00
_cell.angle_beta   90.00
_cell.angle_gamma   90.00
#
_symmetry.space_group_name_H-M   'P 1'
#
loop_
_entity.id
_entity.type
_entity.pdbx_description
1 polymer ?
#
loop_
_entity_poly.entity_id
_entity_poly.type
_entity_poly.pdbx_seq_one_letter_code
_entity_poly.pdbx_strand_id
1 'polypeptide(L)'
;MAQTSQVQELFHEAAQQEALAQPQPWWKIQLFVWEPVLFGTWDGVFTSCMINIFGVVLFLRTGWLVGNTGVLMGMFLVSFVILVALVTVLSGIGISGHCSVGSGGVYSMISSVLGGQTGGTIGLLYVFGQCVAGAMYITGFAESISDLLSLRNIWAVRGISVAVLLALLGINLAGVKWIIRLQLLLLFLLAVSTLDFVVGSFTHLDP
;
A
#
# COMPACT_ATOMS: atom_id res chain seq x y z
N MET A 1 12.94 -22.87 -47.92
CA MET A 1 11.90 -22.38 -46.98
C MET A 1 12.47 -21.76 -45.69
N ALA A 2 13.69 -22.08 -45.26
CA ALA A 2 14.29 -21.50 -44.05
C ALA A 2 14.90 -20.08 -44.20
N GLN A 3 15.15 -19.63 -45.45
CA GLN A 3 15.82 -18.35 -45.70
C GLN A 3 14.83 -17.16 -45.73
N THR A 4 13.56 -17.41 -46.03
CA THR A 4 12.48 -16.40 -46.03
C THR A 4 12.00 -16.03 -44.63
N SER A 5 12.07 -16.95 -43.66
CA SER A 5 11.69 -16.68 -42.26
C SER A 5 12.71 -15.76 -41.56
N GLN A 6 14.01 -15.95 -41.81
CA GLN A 6 15.06 -15.15 -41.19
C GLN A 6 15.08 -13.70 -41.71
N VAL A 7 14.74 -13.50 -42.99
CA VAL A 7 14.60 -12.15 -43.57
C VAL A 7 13.39 -11.42 -42.95
N GLN A 8 12.29 -12.14 -42.69
CA GLN A 8 11.10 -11.56 -42.09
C GLN A 8 11.29 -11.21 -40.60
N GLU A 9 12.10 -11.99 -39.86
CA GLU A 9 12.55 -11.62 -38.51
C GLU A 9 13.42 -10.37 -38.52
N LEU A 10 14.38 -10.26 -39.45
CA LEU A 10 15.23 -9.06 -39.59
C LEU A 10 14.41 -7.78 -39.92
N PHE A 11 13.32 -7.89 -40.69
CA PHE A 11 12.41 -6.77 -40.95
C PHE A 11 11.53 -6.42 -39.74
N HIS A 12 11.19 -7.38 -38.87
CA HIS A 12 10.48 -7.10 -37.61
C HIS A 12 11.40 -6.49 -36.55
N GLU A 13 12.66 -6.93 -36.46
CA GLU A 13 13.66 -6.33 -35.57
C GLU A 13 13.99 -4.89 -35.99
N ALA A 14 14.16 -4.63 -37.30
CA ALA A 14 14.40 -3.29 -37.83
C ALA A 14 13.21 -2.34 -37.63
N ALA A 15 11.97 -2.81 -37.83
CA ALA A 15 10.76 -2.01 -37.58
C ALA A 15 10.57 -1.67 -36.09
N GLN A 16 10.99 -2.57 -35.19
CA GLN A 16 10.92 -2.34 -33.75
C GLN A 16 12.02 -1.38 -33.25
N GLN A 17 13.19 -1.38 -33.91
CA GLN A 17 14.25 -0.40 -33.65
C GLN A 17 13.95 0.99 -34.23
N GLU A 18 13.26 1.09 -35.38
CA GLU A 18 12.77 2.38 -35.90
C GLU A 18 11.66 2.98 -35.02
N ALA A 19 10.82 2.16 -34.38
CA ALA A 19 9.84 2.63 -33.40
C ALA A 19 10.49 3.19 -32.11
N LEU A 20 11.69 2.69 -31.75
CA LEU A 20 12.51 3.19 -30.64
C LEU A 20 13.40 4.39 -31.04
N ALA A 21 13.61 4.64 -32.35
CA ALA A 21 14.44 5.72 -32.87
C ALA A 21 13.67 6.99 -33.28
N GLN A 22 12.33 7.00 -33.15
CA GLN A 22 11.52 8.20 -33.36
C GLN A 22 11.78 9.24 -32.25
N PRO A 23 12.30 10.45 -32.56
CA PRO A 23 12.65 11.43 -31.55
C PRO A 23 11.37 12.05 -30.97
N GLN A 24 10.95 11.57 -29.81
CA GLN A 24 9.84 12.15 -29.07
C GLN A 24 10.21 13.58 -28.60
N PRO A 25 9.30 14.56 -28.70
CA PRO A 25 9.60 15.95 -28.39
C PRO A 25 9.96 16.16 -26.91
N TRP A 26 11.00 16.96 -26.66
CA TRP A 26 11.65 17.19 -25.36
C TRP A 26 10.72 17.64 -24.21
N TRP A 27 9.52 18.14 -24.53
CA TRP A 27 8.52 18.60 -23.57
C TRP A 27 7.78 17.43 -22.89
N LYS A 28 7.67 16.27 -23.54
CA LYS A 28 7.06 15.07 -22.93
C LYS A 28 8.00 14.33 -21.98
N ILE A 29 9.30 14.47 -22.19
CA ILE A 29 10.32 13.78 -21.40
C ILE A 29 10.49 14.48 -20.05
N GLN A 30 10.46 15.80 -20.01
CA GLN A 30 10.61 16.58 -18.76
C GLN A 30 9.39 16.52 -17.84
N LEU A 31 8.17 16.34 -18.39
CA LEU A 31 6.93 16.37 -17.60
C LEU A 31 6.48 14.98 -17.11
N PHE A 32 7.01 13.89 -17.68
CA PHE A 32 6.50 12.54 -17.43
C PHE A 32 7.60 11.48 -17.23
N VAL A 33 8.88 11.78 -17.42
CA VAL A 33 9.95 10.87 -16.99
C VAL A 33 10.16 11.06 -15.49
N TRP A 34 9.38 10.30 -14.75
CA TRP A 34 9.72 9.87 -13.41
C TRP A 34 10.99 9.05 -13.53
N GLU A 35 12.16 9.63 -13.29
CA GLU A 35 13.31 8.80 -12.95
C GLU A 35 12.86 7.86 -11.84
N PRO A 36 12.94 6.53 -12.04
CA PRO A 36 12.72 5.59 -10.97
C PRO A 36 13.86 5.83 -9.98
N VAL A 37 13.60 6.67 -9.00
CA VAL A 37 14.45 6.76 -7.83
C VAL A 37 14.47 5.36 -7.24
N LEU A 38 15.61 4.68 -7.39
CA LEU A 38 15.83 3.37 -6.81
C LEU A 38 15.78 3.54 -5.29
N PHE A 39 14.61 3.28 -4.73
CA PHE A 39 14.42 3.30 -3.29
C PHE A 39 15.16 2.11 -2.68
N GLY A 40 15.91 2.38 -1.62
CA GLY A 40 16.53 1.33 -0.83
C GLY A 40 15.46 0.48 -0.12
N THR A 41 15.82 -0.75 0.25
CA THR A 41 14.96 -1.71 0.95
C THR A 41 14.38 -1.14 2.26
N TRP A 42 15.19 -0.36 2.97
CA TRP A 42 14.81 0.27 4.24
C TRP A 42 13.90 1.48 4.04
N ASP A 43 14.25 2.38 3.12
CA ASP A 43 13.54 3.64 2.95
C ASP A 43 12.18 3.44 2.25
N GLY A 44 12.15 2.56 1.24
CA GLY A 44 10.95 2.31 0.44
C GLY A 44 10.05 1.21 1.02
N VAL A 45 10.59 0.00 1.19
CA VAL A 45 9.75 -1.19 1.46
C VAL A 45 9.41 -1.31 2.94
N PHE A 46 10.41 -1.23 3.82
CA PHE A 46 10.20 -1.40 5.26
C PHE A 46 9.26 -0.33 5.84
N THR A 47 9.50 0.94 5.54
CA THR A 47 8.64 2.06 5.94
C THR A 47 7.20 1.88 5.46
N SER A 48 7.01 1.44 4.21
CA SER A 48 5.69 1.20 3.61
C SER A 48 4.94 0.04 4.25
N CYS A 49 5.65 -1.04 4.56
CA CYS A 49 5.05 -2.15 5.29
C CYS A 49 4.67 -1.75 6.72
N MET A 50 5.53 -1.02 7.44
CA MET A 50 5.23 -0.59 8.81
C MET A 50 4.00 0.32 8.86
N ILE A 51 3.91 1.34 8.00
CA ILE A 51 2.76 2.26 8.04
C ILE A 51 1.43 1.57 7.69
N ASN A 52 1.47 0.58 6.79
CA ASN A 52 0.27 -0.17 6.42
C ASN A 52 -0.19 -1.14 7.52
N ILE A 53 0.75 -1.70 8.30
CA ILE A 53 0.43 -2.58 9.44
C ILE A 53 -0.02 -1.76 10.65
N PHE A 54 0.75 -0.73 11.01
CA PHE A 54 0.47 0.14 12.16
C PHE A 54 -0.54 1.23 11.79
N GLY A 55 -1.69 0.86 11.23
CA GLY A 55 -2.72 1.85 10.88
C GLY A 55 -3.35 2.50 12.12
N VAL A 56 -3.88 3.72 11.95
CA VAL A 56 -4.68 4.47 12.96
C VAL A 56 -5.82 3.62 13.55
N VAL A 57 -6.36 2.68 12.77
CA VAL A 57 -7.42 1.77 13.22
C VAL A 57 -7.01 0.90 14.40
N LEU A 58 -5.72 0.54 14.53
CA LEU A 58 -5.26 -0.25 15.68
C LEU A 58 -5.46 0.50 17.00
N PHE A 59 -5.19 1.80 17.07
CA PHE A 59 -5.38 2.56 18.30
C PHE A 59 -6.87 2.71 18.67
N LEU A 60 -7.72 2.98 17.67
CA LEU A 60 -9.16 3.18 17.89
C LEU A 60 -9.89 1.89 18.29
N ARG A 61 -9.49 0.75 17.72
CA ARG A 61 -10.26 -0.49 17.82
C ARG A 61 -9.68 -1.52 18.79
N THR A 62 -8.37 -1.50 19.06
CA THR A 62 -7.75 -2.49 19.97
C THR A 62 -8.27 -2.35 21.40
N GLY A 63 -8.48 -1.12 21.89
CA GLY A 63 -9.04 -0.90 23.23
C GLY A 63 -10.46 -1.48 23.38
N TRP A 64 -11.33 -1.24 22.39
CA TRP A 64 -12.67 -1.82 22.38
C TRP A 64 -12.66 -3.35 22.24
N LEU A 65 -11.76 -3.89 21.40
CA LEU A 65 -11.60 -5.32 21.20
C LEU A 65 -11.19 -6.04 22.49
N VAL A 66 -10.16 -5.53 23.18
CA VAL A 66 -9.71 -6.11 24.46
C VAL A 66 -10.79 -5.95 25.54
N GLY A 67 -11.52 -4.83 25.55
CA GLY A 67 -12.62 -4.59 26.48
C GLY A 67 -13.80 -5.56 26.34
N ASN A 68 -14.18 -5.93 25.11
CA ASN A 68 -15.31 -6.81 24.85
C ASN A 68 -14.94 -8.31 24.87
N THR A 69 -13.76 -8.67 24.37
CA THR A 69 -13.32 -10.07 24.24
C THR A 69 -12.55 -10.56 25.48
N GLY A 70 -12.06 -9.64 26.31
CA GLY A 70 -11.19 -9.95 27.45
C GLY A 70 -9.74 -10.23 27.04
N VAL A 71 -8.82 -10.07 27.99
CA VAL A 71 -7.36 -10.12 27.72
C VAL A 71 -6.91 -11.49 27.20
N LEU A 72 -7.37 -12.58 27.82
CA LEU A 72 -6.94 -13.94 27.46
C LEU A 72 -7.35 -14.31 26.04
N MET A 73 -8.62 -14.08 25.70
CA MET A 73 -9.16 -14.40 24.37
C MET A 73 -8.66 -13.42 23.31
N GLY A 74 -8.43 -12.16 23.67
CA GLY A 74 -7.74 -11.18 22.82
C GLY A 74 -6.32 -11.62 22.47
N MET A 75 -5.56 -12.18 23.42
CA MET A 75 -4.21 -12.69 23.18
C MET A 75 -4.20 -13.88 22.21
N PHE A 76 -5.17 -14.81 22.32
CA PHE A 76 -5.34 -15.89 21.36
C PHE A 76 -5.68 -15.38 19.95
N LEU A 77 -6.57 -14.38 19.85
CA LEU A 77 -6.96 -13.79 18.56
C LEU A 77 -5.76 -13.13 17.87
N VAL A 78 -4.99 -12.32 18.60
CA VAL A 78 -3.79 -11.65 18.06
C VAL A 78 -2.75 -12.68 17.63
N SER A 79 -2.51 -13.72 18.44
CA SER A 79 -1.58 -14.81 18.09
C SER A 79 -1.99 -15.52 16.79
N PHE A 80 -3.28 -15.80 16.62
CA PHE A 80 -3.80 -16.43 15.40
C PHE A 80 -3.62 -15.54 14.16
N VAL A 81 -3.88 -14.23 14.28
CA VAL A 81 -3.66 -13.26 13.18
C VAL A 81 -2.18 -13.21 12.80
N ILE A 82 -1.27 -13.19 13.78
CA ILE A 82 0.18 -13.22 13.52
C ILE A 82 0.58 -14.51 12.80
N LEU A 83 0.04 -15.66 13.19
CA LEU A 83 0.31 -16.94 12.51
C LEU A 83 -0.10 -16.88 11.03
N VAL A 84 -1.33 -16.42 10.73
CA VAL A 84 -1.82 -16.30 9.35
C VAL A 84 -0.95 -15.31 8.53
N ALA A 85 -0.54 -14.20 9.14
CA ALA A 85 0.35 -13.23 8.51
C ALA A 85 1.72 -13.84 8.21
N LEU A 86 2.32 -14.57 9.15
CA LEU A 86 3.60 -15.26 8.97
C LEU A 86 3.55 -16.29 7.85
N VAL A 87 2.50 -17.10 7.78
CA VAL A 87 2.31 -18.08 6.69
C VAL A 87 2.26 -17.37 5.33
N THR A 88 1.57 -16.23 5.26
CA THR A 88 1.44 -15.44 4.03
C THR A 88 2.78 -14.83 3.62
N VAL A 89 3.53 -14.26 4.56
CA VAL A 89 4.86 -13.67 4.29
C VAL A 89 5.85 -14.76 3.86
N LEU A 90 5.88 -15.91 4.53
CA LEU A 90 6.75 -17.02 4.17
C LEU A 90 6.42 -17.56 2.76
N SER A 91 5.14 -17.65 2.42
CA SER A 91 4.71 -18.01 1.06
C SER A 91 5.17 -16.98 0.03
N GLY A 92 5.03 -15.67 0.33
CA GLY A 92 5.50 -14.59 -0.53
C GLY A 92 7.01 -14.60 -0.76
N ILE A 93 7.81 -14.88 0.27
CA ILE A 93 9.27 -15.03 0.15
C ILE A 93 9.61 -16.21 -0.76
N GLY A 94 8.92 -17.34 -0.62
CA GLY A 94 9.08 -18.50 -1.51
C GLY A 94 8.82 -18.15 -2.97
N ILE A 95 7.73 -17.43 -3.25
CA ILE A 95 7.39 -16.94 -4.60
C ILE A 95 8.49 -16.00 -5.12
N SER A 96 8.91 -15.03 -4.30
CA SER A 96 9.94 -14.06 -4.69
C SER A 96 11.30 -14.68 -4.98
N GLY A 97 11.63 -15.81 -4.37
CA GLY A 97 12.88 -16.54 -4.63
C GLY A 97 12.90 -17.28 -5.98
N HIS A 98 11.73 -17.60 -6.54
CA HIS A 98 11.59 -18.32 -7.81
C HIS A 98 11.20 -17.42 -9.00
N CYS A 99 10.84 -16.16 -8.75
CA CYS A 99 10.52 -15.18 -9.79
C CYS A 99 11.78 -14.48 -10.32
N SER A 100 11.90 -14.38 -11.65
CA SER A 100 12.75 -13.34 -12.25
C SER A 100 12.10 -11.99 -11.98
N VAL A 101 12.76 -11.16 -11.16
CA VAL A 101 12.31 -9.81 -10.82
C VAL A 101 12.43 -8.93 -12.06
N GLY A 102 11.44 -8.98 -12.95
CA GLY A 102 11.26 -7.98 -13.99
C GLY A 102 10.91 -6.63 -13.36
N SER A 103 10.94 -5.55 -14.16
CA SER A 103 10.54 -4.19 -13.77
C SER A 103 9.02 -4.03 -13.47
N GLY A 104 8.35 -5.11 -13.06
CA GLY A 104 6.93 -5.14 -12.73
C GLY A 104 6.68 -5.22 -11.23
N GLY A 105 5.58 -4.64 -10.75
CA GLY A 105 5.17 -4.72 -9.35
C GLY A 105 4.63 -6.10 -8.94
N VAL A 106 3.91 -6.14 -7.81
CA VAL A 106 3.40 -7.38 -7.19
C VAL A 106 2.58 -8.25 -8.15
N TYR A 107 1.75 -7.64 -9.00
CA TYR A 107 0.96 -8.37 -10.01
C TYR A 107 1.84 -9.14 -11.01
N SER A 108 2.96 -8.52 -11.45
CA SER A 108 3.89 -9.15 -12.38
C SER A 108 4.51 -10.40 -11.75
N MET A 109 4.94 -10.32 -10.49
CA MET A 109 5.52 -11.45 -9.76
C MET A 109 4.52 -12.59 -9.54
N ILE A 110 3.24 -12.27 -9.29
CA ILE A 110 2.20 -13.29 -9.08
C ILE A 110 1.84 -13.96 -10.40
N SER A 111 1.67 -13.17 -11.47
CA SER A 111 1.32 -13.67 -12.80
C SER A 111 2.42 -14.56 -13.41
N SER A 112 3.69 -14.33 -13.05
CA SER A 112 4.81 -15.17 -13.51
C SER A 112 4.84 -16.56 -12.88
N VAL A 113 4.30 -16.76 -11.67
CA VAL A 113 4.30 -18.06 -10.97
C VAL A 113 2.99 -18.81 -11.16
N LEU A 114 1.85 -18.11 -11.10
CA LEU A 114 0.52 -18.75 -11.15
C LEU A 114 -0.10 -18.79 -12.56
N GLY A 115 0.60 -18.21 -13.55
CA GLY A 115 0.09 -18.03 -14.91
C GLY A 115 -0.90 -16.87 -15.03
N GLY A 116 -1.12 -16.41 -16.26
CA GLY A 116 -1.93 -15.21 -16.53
C GLY A 116 -3.40 -15.29 -16.08
N GLN A 117 -4.03 -16.47 -16.18
CA GLN A 117 -5.45 -16.63 -15.84
C GLN A 117 -5.70 -16.56 -14.33
N THR A 118 -4.88 -17.25 -13.54
CA THR A 118 -5.00 -17.26 -12.07
C THR A 118 -4.49 -15.97 -11.44
N GLY A 119 -3.42 -15.39 -12.00
CA GLY A 119 -2.87 -14.10 -11.57
C GLY A 119 -3.86 -12.94 -11.76
N GLY A 120 -4.63 -12.94 -12.85
CA GLY A 120 -5.68 -11.96 -13.11
C GLY A 120 -6.77 -11.94 -12.04
N THR A 121 -7.30 -13.11 -11.68
CA THR A 121 -8.36 -13.24 -10.65
C THR A 121 -7.87 -12.79 -9.27
N ILE A 122 -6.67 -13.21 -8.87
CA ILE A 122 -6.07 -12.82 -7.58
C ILE A 122 -5.78 -11.32 -7.54
N GLY A 123 -5.29 -10.76 -8.65
CA GLY A 123 -5.07 -9.32 -8.79
C GLY A 123 -6.35 -8.51 -8.60
N LEU A 124 -7.46 -8.95 -9.20
CA LEU A 124 -8.76 -8.27 -9.07
C LEU A 124 -9.27 -8.31 -7.62
N LEU A 125 -9.16 -9.47 -6.96
CA LEU A 125 -9.48 -9.63 -5.53
C LEU A 125 -8.62 -8.70 -4.66
N TYR A 126 -7.33 -8.60 -4.94
CA TYR A 126 -6.42 -7.72 -4.21
C TYR A 126 -6.80 -6.25 -4.37
N VAL A 127 -7.06 -5.79 -5.60
CA VAL A 127 -7.48 -4.39 -5.85
C VAL A 127 -8.78 -4.07 -5.12
N PHE A 128 -9.76 -4.97 -5.18
CA PHE A 128 -11.03 -4.79 -4.45
C PHE A 128 -10.81 -4.72 -2.93
N GLY A 129 -9.96 -5.59 -2.39
CA GLY A 129 -9.57 -5.57 -0.98
C GLY A 129 -8.90 -4.25 -0.56
N GLN A 130 -7.98 -3.72 -1.38
CA GLN A 130 -7.34 -2.43 -1.13
C GLN A 130 -8.33 -1.26 -1.18
N CYS A 131 -9.31 -1.29 -2.08
CA CYS A 131 -10.38 -0.28 -2.13
C CYS A 131 -11.21 -0.28 -0.84
N VAL A 132 -11.60 -1.46 -0.35
CA VAL A 132 -12.38 -1.60 0.90
C VAL A 132 -11.55 -1.16 2.11
N ALA A 133 -10.27 -1.54 2.17
CA ALA A 133 -9.36 -1.10 3.23
C ALA A 133 -9.20 0.43 3.24
N GLY A 134 -9.03 1.05 2.07
CA GLY A 134 -8.97 2.50 1.93
C GLY A 134 -10.24 3.20 2.42
N ALA A 135 -11.42 2.67 2.08
CA ALA A 135 -12.69 3.20 2.56
C ALA A 135 -12.83 3.09 4.09
N MET A 136 -12.34 1.99 4.68
CA MET A 136 -12.32 1.80 6.13
C MET A 136 -11.42 2.83 6.82
N TYR A 137 -10.21 3.08 6.30
CA TYR A 137 -9.29 4.07 6.87
C TYR A 137 -9.85 5.49 6.82
N ILE A 138 -10.47 5.88 5.70
CA ILE A 138 -11.12 7.19 5.56
C ILE A 138 -12.27 7.34 6.55
N THR A 139 -13.09 6.29 6.70
CA THR A 139 -14.24 6.32 7.62
C THR A 139 -13.80 6.41 9.08
N GLY A 140 -12.79 5.62 9.48
CA GLY A 140 -12.25 5.70 10.85
C GLY A 140 -11.67 7.07 11.18
N PHE A 141 -10.98 7.70 10.21
CA PHE A 141 -10.48 9.07 10.37
C PHE A 141 -11.62 10.11 10.48
N ALA A 142 -12.67 9.97 9.66
CA ALA A 142 -13.83 10.84 9.71
C ALA A 142 -14.60 10.72 11.03
N GLU A 143 -14.72 9.51 11.57
CA GLU A 143 -15.30 9.28 12.90
C GLU A 143 -14.50 10.02 13.97
N SER A 144 -13.17 9.87 14.00
CA SER A 144 -12.32 10.58 14.98
C SER A 144 -12.44 12.10 14.88
N ILE A 145 -12.44 12.66 13.67
CA ILE A 145 -12.64 14.12 13.49
C ILE A 145 -14.02 14.55 13.95
N SER A 146 -15.06 13.78 13.60
CA SER A 146 -16.44 14.14 13.96
C SER A 146 -16.65 14.18 15.48
N ASP A 147 -15.96 13.30 16.21
CA ASP A 147 -15.99 13.23 17.67
C ASP A 147 -15.28 14.45 18.28
N LEU A 148 -14.09 14.81 17.76
CA LEU A 148 -13.36 16.02 18.17
C LEU A 148 -14.15 17.32 17.94
N LEU A 149 -14.93 17.40 16.86
CA LEU A 149 -15.75 18.56 16.54
C LEU A 149 -17.11 18.58 17.27
N SER A 150 -17.42 17.55 18.07
CA SER A 150 -18.72 17.37 18.75
C SER A 150 -19.94 17.40 17.81
N LEU A 151 -19.73 17.17 16.51
CA LEU A 151 -20.78 17.15 15.50
C LEU A 151 -21.28 15.73 15.32
N ARG A 152 -22.09 15.26 16.28
CA ARG A 152 -22.63 13.88 16.33
C ARG A 152 -23.80 13.66 15.36
N ASN A 153 -23.64 14.08 14.10
CA ASN A 153 -24.61 13.87 13.03
C ASN A 153 -24.08 12.85 12.02
N ILE A 154 -24.87 11.83 11.69
CA ILE A 154 -24.50 10.80 10.71
C ILE A 154 -24.14 11.40 9.33
N TRP A 155 -24.81 12.50 8.99
CA TRP A 155 -24.57 13.26 7.76
C TRP A 155 -23.25 14.02 7.79
N ALA A 156 -22.80 14.47 8.97
CA ALA A 156 -21.52 15.15 9.13
C ALA A 156 -20.34 14.19 8.91
N VAL A 157 -20.40 12.98 9.48
CA VAL A 157 -19.38 11.94 9.26
C VAL A 157 -19.27 11.61 7.77
N ARG A 158 -20.40 11.38 7.09
CA ARG A 158 -20.42 11.10 5.65
C ARG A 158 -19.85 12.26 4.83
N GLY A 159 -20.18 13.50 5.18
CA GLY A 159 -19.64 14.69 4.52
C GLY A 159 -18.12 14.81 4.67
N ILE A 160 -17.60 14.58 5.88
CA ILE A 160 -16.17 14.60 6.17
C ILE A 160 -15.45 13.47 5.41
N SER A 161 -16.01 12.25 5.39
CA SER A 161 -15.43 11.12 4.63
C SER A 161 -15.30 11.44 3.13
N VAL A 162 -16.33 12.04 2.53
CA VAL A 162 -16.29 12.42 1.11
C VAL A 162 -15.26 13.53 0.86
N ALA A 163 -15.18 14.53 1.74
CA ALA A 163 -14.18 15.59 1.64
C ALA A 163 -12.75 15.05 1.73
N VAL A 164 -12.49 14.13 2.69
CA VAL A 164 -11.19 13.48 2.85
C VAL A 164 -10.85 12.61 1.64
N LEU A 165 -11.82 11.86 1.10
CA LEU A 165 -11.61 11.06 -0.11
C LEU A 165 -11.20 11.93 -1.30
N LEU A 166 -11.88 13.06 -1.52
CA LEU A 166 -11.54 14.01 -2.59
C LEU A 166 -10.16 14.65 -2.37
N ALA A 167 -9.81 15.00 -1.14
CA ALA A 167 -8.49 15.54 -0.81
C ALA A 167 -7.37 14.51 -1.09
N LEU A 168 -7.56 13.26 -0.65
CA LEU A 168 -6.62 12.16 -0.91
C LEU A 168 -6.50 11.85 -2.40
N LEU A 169 -7.61 11.93 -3.15
CA LEU A 169 -7.59 11.80 -4.61
C LEU A 169 -6.74 12.91 -5.24
N GLY A 170 -6.90 14.17 -4.79
CA GLY A 170 -6.08 15.29 -5.23
C GLY A 170 -4.59 15.09 -4.95
N ILE A 171 -4.24 14.59 -3.75
CA ILE A 171 -2.85 14.29 -3.38
C ILE A 171 -2.26 13.18 -4.26
N ASN A 172 -3.03 12.14 -4.59
CA ASN A 172 -2.58 11.07 -5.48
C ASN A 172 -2.26 11.58 -6.90
N LEU A 173 -2.97 12.61 -7.37
CA LEU A 173 -2.72 13.23 -8.67
C LEU A 173 -1.47 14.14 -8.68
N ALA A 174 -1.10 14.73 -7.54
CA ALA A 174 -0.01 15.69 -7.43
C ALA A 174 1.41 15.06 -7.51
N GLY A 175 1.53 13.74 -7.27
CA GLY A 175 2.75 12.99 -7.55
C GLY A 175 3.35 12.21 -6.38
N VAL A 176 3.90 11.03 -6.70
CA VAL A 176 4.38 10.02 -5.73
C VAL A 176 5.62 10.48 -4.93
N LYS A 177 6.45 11.39 -5.48
CA LYS A 177 7.66 11.89 -4.81
C LYS A 177 7.36 12.60 -3.49
N TRP A 178 6.24 13.33 -3.40
CA TRP A 178 5.81 13.98 -2.16
C TRP A 178 5.25 12.99 -1.15
N ILE A 179 4.50 11.99 -1.62
CA ILE A 179 3.89 10.96 -0.80
C ILE A 179 4.92 10.19 0.02
N ILE A 180 6.07 9.84 -0.57
CA ILE A 180 7.09 9.06 0.14
C ILE A 180 7.75 9.86 1.27
N ARG A 181 8.01 11.15 1.05
CA ARG A 181 8.51 12.03 2.13
C ARG A 181 7.48 12.19 3.25
N LEU A 182 6.21 12.34 2.89
CA LEU A 182 5.11 12.37 3.86
C LEU A 182 4.97 11.05 4.62
N GLN A 183 5.22 9.93 3.97
CA GLN A 183 5.13 8.60 4.58
C GLN A 183 6.17 8.39 5.69
N LEU A 184 7.41 8.85 5.48
CA LEU A 184 8.44 8.85 6.52
C LEU A 184 8.04 9.73 7.71
N LEU A 185 7.46 10.91 7.43
CA LEU A 185 6.97 11.81 8.46
C LEU A 185 5.80 11.18 9.25
N LEU A 186 4.87 10.53 8.57
CA LEU A 186 3.76 9.82 9.19
C LEU A 186 4.24 8.66 10.06
N LEU A 187 5.23 7.88 9.61
CA LEU A 187 5.84 6.82 10.41
C LEU A 187 6.47 7.39 11.69
N PHE A 188 7.18 8.52 11.58
CA PHE A 188 7.77 9.19 12.73
C PHE A 188 6.70 9.62 13.73
N LEU A 189 5.62 10.26 13.27
CA LEU A 189 4.51 10.68 14.13
C LEU A 189 3.84 9.48 14.81
N LEU A 190 3.69 8.37 14.10
CA LEU A 190 3.15 7.14 14.65
C LEU A 190 4.07 6.53 15.72
N ALA A 191 5.38 6.54 15.48
CA ALA A 191 6.35 6.07 16.46
C ALA A 191 6.27 6.90 17.75
N VAL A 192 6.17 8.23 17.62
CA VAL A 192 5.98 9.14 18.76
C VAL A 192 4.67 8.83 19.50
N SER A 193 3.55 8.66 18.78
CA SER A 193 2.26 8.32 19.40
C SER A 193 2.29 6.97 20.12
N THR A 194 3.03 5.99 19.58
CA THR A 194 3.17 4.68 20.21
C THR A 194 4.02 4.78 21.48
N LEU A 195 5.10 5.54 21.43
CA LEU A 195 5.94 5.80 22.60
C LEU A 195 5.15 6.53 23.69
N ASP A 196 4.35 7.53 23.33
CA ASP A 196 3.50 8.27 24.27
C ASP A 196 2.48 7.35 24.95
N PHE A 197 1.82 6.47 24.18
CA PHE A 197 0.91 5.45 24.73
C PHE A 197 1.62 4.50 25.72
N VAL A 198 2.83 4.05 25.39
CA VAL A 198 3.63 3.16 26.25
C VAL A 198 4.07 3.89 27.51
N VAL A 199 4.58 5.11 27.39
CA VAL A 199 4.96 5.95 28.55
C VAL A 199 3.74 6.21 29.43
N GLY A 200 2.61 6.57 28.84
CA GLY A 200 1.33 6.77 29.53
C GLY A 200 0.85 5.54 30.29
N SER A 201 1.14 4.34 29.81
CA SER A 201 0.84 3.09 30.53
C SER A 201 1.75 2.87 31.75
N PHE A 202 2.98 3.40 31.76
CA PHE A 202 3.92 3.25 32.88
C PHE A 202 3.81 4.40 33.89
N THR A 203 3.43 5.59 33.44
CA THR A 203 3.12 6.71 34.31
C THR A 203 1.72 6.50 34.88
N HIS A 204 1.62 5.71 35.95
CA HIS A 204 0.44 5.68 36.81
C HIS A 204 0.33 7.07 37.45
N LEU A 205 -0.30 8.02 36.76
CA LEU A 205 -0.84 9.19 37.41
C LEU A 205 -2.03 8.67 38.20
N ASP A 206 -1.78 8.31 39.46
CA ASP A 206 -2.83 8.21 40.45
C ASP A 206 -3.67 9.52 40.41
N PRO A 207 -5.00 9.43 40.59
CA PRO A 207 -5.95 10.50 40.34
C PRO A 207 -5.64 11.82 41.05
#